data_AF-A0A8H5GEQ0-F1
#
_entry.id   AF-A0A8H5GEQ0-F1
#
_cell.length_a   1.000
_cell.length_b   1.000
_cell.length_c   1.000
_cell.angle_alpha   90.00
_cell.angle_beta   90.00
_cell.angle_gamma   90.00
#
_symmetry.space_group_name_H-M   'P 1'
#
loop_
_entity.id
_entity.type
_entity.pdbx_description
1 polymer ?
#
loop_
_entity_poly.entity_id
_entity_poly.type
_entity_poly.pdbx_seq_one_letter_code
_entity_poly.pdbx_strand_id
1 'polypeptide(L)'
;MASEDIMSIAHIKGNASDDIKRVLGNPAAFFRTFRTQDFNHQLFGDAISDRLVCTEISLHKKPEEPKKVEAKVVVEITVEEDMVNGGGNIHGGCSAFLIDMCSTLSLTALNMNTTGEIIPSVSQALNIVYHSPAGLGDKLRLVNTTLTLGARAHSARTEIWNVTHHRLVASGTHIKMQPSPPPKHIL
;
A
#
# COMPACT_ATOMS: atom_id res chain seq x y z
N MET A 1 -10.43 -21.03 -22.96
CA MET A 1 -9.33 -20.04 -23.06
C MET A 1 -9.61 -18.94 -22.07
N ALA A 2 -9.19 -19.11 -20.81
CA ALA A 2 -9.15 -18.03 -19.83
C ALA A 2 -7.74 -17.43 -19.93
N SER A 3 -7.66 -16.16 -20.32
CA SER A 3 -6.48 -15.48 -20.82
C SER A 3 -5.40 -15.29 -19.75
N GLU A 4 -4.15 -15.31 -20.21
CA GLU A 4 -2.88 -15.10 -19.51
C GLU A 4 -2.71 -13.73 -18.81
N ASP A 5 -3.80 -12.99 -18.58
CA ASP A 5 -3.76 -11.55 -18.25
C ASP A 5 -3.70 -11.26 -16.74
N ILE A 6 -3.77 -12.28 -15.88
CA ILE A 6 -3.71 -12.11 -14.41
C ILE A 6 -2.27 -11.88 -13.91
N MET A 7 -1.25 -12.09 -14.75
CA MET A 7 0.17 -12.00 -14.39
C MET A 7 0.94 -10.91 -15.15
N SER A 8 0.25 -10.07 -15.93
CA SER A 8 0.90 -9.06 -16.77
C SER A 8 1.35 -7.85 -15.95
N ILE A 9 2.66 -7.70 -15.78
CA ILE A 9 3.29 -6.52 -15.13
C ILE A 9 3.58 -5.37 -16.10
N ALA A 10 3.19 -5.50 -17.38
CA ALA A 10 3.55 -4.54 -18.43
C ALA A 10 2.99 -3.13 -18.19
N HIS A 11 1.87 -3.03 -17.46
CA HIS A 11 1.25 -1.76 -17.08
C HIS A 11 1.97 -1.05 -15.92
N ILE A 12 2.85 -1.76 -15.19
CA ILE A 12 3.53 -1.25 -14.00
C ILE A 12 4.82 -0.52 -14.40
N LYS A 13 4.78 0.80 -14.29
CA LYS A 13 5.91 1.69 -14.57
C LYS A 13 6.99 1.57 -13.49
N GLY A 14 8.12 2.23 -13.72
CA GLY A 14 9.23 2.31 -12.77
C GLY A 14 10.29 1.24 -12.98
N ASN A 15 11.38 1.35 -12.21
CA ASN A 15 12.64 0.63 -12.38
C ASN A 15 12.85 -0.50 -11.38
N ALA A 16 11.84 -0.88 -10.57
CA ALA A 16 11.93 -2.08 -9.75
C ALA A 16 12.04 -3.34 -10.63
N SER A 17 12.66 -4.39 -10.10
CA SER A 17 12.79 -5.67 -10.81
C SER A 17 11.42 -6.30 -11.11
N ASP A 18 11.37 -7.14 -12.14
CA ASP A 18 10.15 -7.84 -12.50
C ASP A 18 9.61 -8.70 -11.35
N ASP A 19 10.47 -9.27 -10.52
CA ASP A 19 10.04 -10.08 -9.37
C ASP A 19 9.29 -9.24 -8.33
N ILE A 20 9.78 -8.04 -8.03
CA ILE A 20 9.08 -7.10 -7.14
C ILE A 20 7.74 -6.69 -7.78
N LYS A 21 7.72 -6.42 -9.09
CA LYS A 21 6.50 -6.07 -9.82
C LYS A 21 5.48 -7.20 -9.85
N ARG A 22 5.90 -8.46 -9.97
CA ARG A 22 4.99 -9.62 -9.93
C ARG A 22 4.38 -9.80 -8.55
N VAL A 23 5.17 -9.63 -7.49
CA VAL A 23 4.68 -9.78 -6.11
C VAL A 23 3.71 -8.67 -5.73
N LEU A 24 4.04 -7.41 -6.04
CA LEU A 24 3.30 -6.24 -5.54
C LEU A 24 2.34 -5.63 -6.56
N GLY A 25 2.38 -6.12 -7.81
CA GLY A 25 1.58 -5.59 -8.92
C GLY A 25 0.08 -5.81 -8.75
N ASN A 26 -0.31 -6.83 -7.99
CA ASN A 26 -1.68 -7.07 -7.58
C ASN A 26 -1.78 -6.92 -6.04
N PRO A 27 -2.10 -5.73 -5.52
CA PRO A 27 -2.19 -5.49 -4.08
C PRO A 27 -3.13 -6.45 -3.37
N ALA A 28 -4.30 -6.73 -3.94
CA ALA A 28 -5.27 -7.65 -3.35
C ALA A 28 -4.70 -9.07 -3.21
N ALA A 29 -4.10 -9.60 -4.26
CA ALA A 29 -3.46 -10.91 -4.23
C ALA A 29 -2.31 -10.94 -3.21
N PHE A 30 -1.49 -9.89 -3.16
CA PHE A 30 -0.42 -9.75 -2.16
C PHE A 30 -0.96 -9.81 -0.73
N PHE A 31 -1.98 -9.03 -0.39
CA PHE A 31 -2.50 -9.05 0.98
C PHE A 31 -3.19 -10.37 1.35
N ARG A 32 -3.78 -11.06 0.37
CA ARG A 32 -4.35 -12.40 0.57
C ARG A 32 -3.29 -13.44 0.94
N THR A 33 -2.01 -13.25 0.62
CA THR A 33 -0.94 -14.18 1.05
C THR A 33 -0.68 -14.17 2.55
N PHE A 34 -1.16 -13.15 3.29
CA PHE A 34 -1.05 -13.09 4.75
C PHE A 34 -2.22 -13.79 5.48
N ARG A 35 -3.20 -14.33 4.76
CA ARG A 35 -4.31 -15.06 5.38
C ARG A 35 -3.79 -16.38 5.96
N THR A 36 -4.09 -16.61 7.23
CA THR A 36 -3.69 -17.84 7.95
C THR A 36 -4.74 -18.94 7.90
N GLN A 37 -5.94 -18.62 7.42
CA GLN A 37 -7.06 -19.55 7.33
C GLN A 37 -7.98 -19.16 6.16
N ASP A 38 -8.73 -20.14 5.67
CA ASP A 38 -9.73 -19.92 4.65
C ASP A 38 -11.02 -19.36 5.27
N PHE A 39 -11.40 -18.16 4.85
CA PHE A 39 -12.65 -17.53 5.25
C PHE A 39 -13.67 -17.66 4.12
N ASN A 40 -14.88 -18.13 4.47
CA ASN A 40 -15.98 -18.30 3.50
C ASN A 40 -16.80 -17.02 3.25
N HIS A 41 -16.30 -15.86 3.67
CA HIS A 41 -16.94 -14.56 3.51
C HIS A 41 -15.89 -13.48 3.27
N GLN A 42 -16.33 -12.32 2.74
CA GLN A 42 -15.45 -11.16 2.58
C GLN A 42 -14.98 -10.65 3.94
N LEU A 43 -13.68 -10.39 4.03
CA LEU A 43 -13.09 -9.73 5.19
C LEU A 43 -13.19 -8.20 5.05
N PHE A 44 -12.91 -7.51 6.16
CA PHE A 44 -12.87 -6.07 6.17
C PHE A 44 -11.95 -5.53 5.08
N GLY A 45 -12.49 -4.68 4.20
CA GLY A 45 -11.74 -4.01 3.14
C GLY A 45 -11.41 -4.88 1.92
N ASP A 46 -11.87 -6.14 1.84
CA ASP A 46 -11.62 -7.01 0.68
C ASP A 46 -12.12 -6.37 -0.62
N ALA A 47 -13.38 -5.93 -0.65
CA ALA A 47 -13.99 -5.32 -1.83
C ALA A 47 -13.27 -4.04 -2.29
N ILE A 48 -12.76 -3.24 -1.35
CA ILE A 48 -11.97 -2.05 -1.65
C ILE A 48 -10.59 -2.44 -2.18
N SER A 49 -9.95 -3.43 -1.56
CA SER A 49 -8.60 -3.89 -1.94
C SER A 49 -8.59 -4.49 -3.35
N ASP A 50 -9.63 -5.23 -3.71
CA ASP A 50 -9.78 -5.85 -5.03
C ASP A 50 -9.84 -4.82 -6.18
N ARG A 51 -10.15 -3.54 -5.88
CA ARG A 51 -10.17 -2.44 -6.85
C ARG A 51 -8.87 -1.62 -6.89
N LEU A 52 -7.86 -1.96 -6.08
CA LEU A 52 -6.56 -1.27 -6.09
C LEU A 52 -5.73 -1.69 -7.31
N VAL A 53 -5.24 -0.70 -8.07
CA VAL A 53 -4.38 -0.92 -9.23
C VAL A 53 -2.99 -0.35 -8.98
N CYS A 54 -1.96 -1.20 -8.92
CA CYS A 54 -0.58 -0.74 -8.81
C CYS A 54 -0.07 -0.27 -10.18
N THR A 55 0.32 1.01 -10.30
CA THR A 55 0.69 1.60 -11.60
C THR A 55 2.17 1.95 -11.71
N GLU A 56 2.90 2.03 -10.60
CA GLU A 56 4.33 2.34 -10.58
C GLU A 56 5.00 1.69 -9.36
N ILE A 57 6.14 1.06 -9.58
CA ILE A 57 7.06 0.65 -8.53
C ILE A 57 8.46 1.09 -8.94
N SER A 58 9.03 2.02 -8.17
CA SER A 58 10.33 2.60 -8.44
C SER A 58 11.21 2.67 -7.20
N LEU A 59 12.51 2.65 -7.45
CA LEU A 59 13.57 2.75 -6.45
C LEU A 59 14.44 3.95 -6.80
N HIS A 60 14.65 4.82 -5.83
CA HIS A 60 15.39 6.07 -5.99
C HIS A 60 16.50 6.18 -4.95
N LYS A 61 17.66 6.72 -5.33
CA LYS A 61 18.65 7.14 -4.34
C LYS A 61 18.11 8.33 -3.57
N LYS A 62 18.33 8.37 -2.25
CA LYS A 62 17.96 9.53 -1.44
C LYS A 62 18.93 10.67 -1.69
N PRO A 63 18.45 11.87 -2.07
CA PRO A 63 19.34 13.02 -2.27
C PRO A 63 20.15 13.36 -1.00
N GLU A 64 19.52 13.26 0.17
CA GLU A 64 20.10 13.63 1.46
C GLU A 64 21.04 12.56 2.03
N GLU A 65 20.91 11.31 1.59
CA GLU A 65 21.79 10.20 1.97
C GLU A 65 21.99 9.27 0.75
N PRO A 66 22.92 9.61 -0.16
CA PRO A 66 23.09 8.92 -1.44
C PRO A 66 23.48 7.44 -1.35
N LYS A 67 23.91 6.96 -0.18
CA LYS A 67 24.15 5.53 0.08
C LYS A 67 22.88 4.74 0.35
N LYS A 68 21.76 5.41 0.58
CA LYS A 68 20.45 4.80 0.83
C LYS A 68 19.53 4.95 -0.37
N VAL A 69 18.62 4.00 -0.45
CA VAL A 69 17.56 3.94 -1.46
C VAL A 69 16.21 4.09 -0.75
N GLU A 70 15.25 4.69 -1.44
CA GLU A 70 13.82 4.63 -1.11
C GLU A 70 13.05 3.91 -2.20
N ALA A 71 11.97 3.26 -1.80
CA ALA A 71 10.96 2.79 -2.71
C ALA A 71 9.80 3.78 -2.77
N LYS A 72 9.29 3.95 -3.99
CA LYS A 72 8.04 4.63 -4.29
C LYS A 72 7.11 3.64 -4.96
N VAL A 73 5.89 3.55 -4.45
CA VAL A 73 4.80 2.74 -5.04
C VAL A 73 3.61 3.63 -5.27
N VAL A 74 3.06 3.60 -6.48
CA VAL A 74 1.85 4.34 -6.84
C VAL A 74 0.71 3.36 -7.05
N VAL A 75 -0.40 3.63 -6.38
CA VAL A 75 -1.64 2.86 -6.49
C VAL A 75 -2.76 3.79 -6.88
N GLU A 76 -3.64 3.35 -7.77
CA GLU A 76 -4.82 4.08 -8.20
C GLU A 76 -6.10 3.33 -7.81
N ILE A 77 -7.15 4.09 -7.50
CA ILE A 77 -8.48 3.57 -7.19
C ILE A 77 -9.53 4.64 -7.50
N THR A 78 -10.74 4.22 -7.86
CA THR A 78 -11.90 5.12 -7.99
C THR A 78 -12.73 5.04 -6.72
N VAL A 79 -13.19 6.19 -6.20
CA VAL A 79 -14.06 6.22 -5.01
C VAL A 79 -15.41 5.60 -5.36
N GLU A 80 -15.81 4.57 -4.62
CA GLU A 80 -17.11 3.89 -4.76
C GLU A 80 -17.96 3.99 -3.49
N GLU A 81 -19.20 3.51 -3.56
CA GLU A 81 -20.23 3.73 -2.53
C GLU A 81 -19.86 3.15 -1.16
N ASP A 82 -19.19 2.00 -1.11
CA ASP A 82 -18.68 1.38 0.12
C ASP A 82 -17.50 2.12 0.75
N MET A 83 -16.98 3.17 0.10
CA MET A 83 -15.87 3.98 0.59
C MET A 83 -16.33 5.32 1.19
N VAL A 84 -17.56 5.75 0.92
CA VAL A 84 -18.03 7.09 1.32
C VAL A 84 -18.65 7.11 2.72
N ASN A 85 -18.60 8.27 3.37
CA ASN A 85 -19.34 8.58 4.58
C ASN A 85 -20.73 9.13 4.24
N GLY A 86 -21.55 9.43 5.26
CA GLY A 86 -22.89 9.98 5.08
C GLY A 86 -22.95 11.36 4.39
N GLY A 87 -21.80 12.04 4.22
CA GLY A 87 -21.67 13.27 3.45
C GLY A 87 -21.27 13.05 1.98
N GLY A 88 -21.25 11.80 1.49
CA GLY A 88 -20.94 11.47 0.09
C GLY A 88 -19.47 11.60 -0.30
N ASN A 89 -18.57 11.78 0.68
CA ASN A 89 -17.12 11.85 0.48
C ASN A 89 -16.45 10.63 1.09
N ILE A 90 -15.24 10.28 0.64
CA ILE A 90 -14.46 9.18 1.20
C ILE A 90 -14.41 9.28 2.73
N HIS A 91 -14.78 8.20 3.41
CA HIS A 91 -14.77 8.12 4.86
C HIS A 91 -13.33 8.26 5.36
N GLY A 92 -13.10 9.01 6.44
CA GLY A 92 -11.75 9.19 6.99
C GLY A 92 -11.07 7.86 7.34
N GLY A 93 -11.85 6.92 7.89
CA GLY A 93 -11.41 5.53 8.11
C GLY A 93 -11.06 4.76 6.83
N CYS A 94 -11.73 5.02 5.70
CA CYS A 94 -11.38 4.43 4.41
C CYS A 94 -10.04 5.01 3.90
N SER A 95 -9.84 6.33 4.01
CA SER A 95 -8.54 6.95 3.73
C SER A 95 -7.42 6.39 4.62
N ALA A 96 -7.70 6.16 5.90
CA ALA A 96 -6.74 5.54 6.83
C ALA A 96 -6.38 4.11 6.42
N PHE A 97 -7.40 3.31 6.07
CA PHE A 97 -7.23 1.95 5.55
C PHE A 97 -6.36 1.93 4.28
N LEU A 98 -6.64 2.82 3.32
CA LEU A 98 -5.86 2.91 2.09
C LEU A 98 -4.40 3.30 2.36
N ILE A 99 -4.15 4.23 3.29
CA ILE A 99 -2.80 4.61 3.71
C ILE A 99 -2.07 3.42 4.35
N ASP A 100 -2.73 2.70 5.27
CA ASP A 100 -2.15 1.53 5.95
C ASP A 100 -1.70 0.46 4.94
N MET A 101 -2.59 0.10 4.03
CA MET A 101 -2.35 -0.91 2.99
C MET A 101 -1.27 -0.45 2.01
N CYS A 102 -1.44 0.72 1.38
CA CYS A 102 -0.56 1.11 0.29
C CYS A 102 0.86 1.49 0.75
N SER A 103 1.02 2.04 1.96
CA SER A 103 2.34 2.25 2.55
C SER A 103 3.11 0.96 2.83
N THR A 104 2.39 -0.13 3.11
CA THR A 104 3.00 -1.45 3.30
C THR A 104 3.65 -1.94 1.99
N LEU A 105 3.06 -1.63 0.83
CA LEU A 105 3.63 -2.03 -0.48
C LEU A 105 5.01 -1.39 -0.73
N SER A 106 5.19 -0.10 -0.42
CA SER A 106 6.49 0.55 -0.61
C SER A 106 7.54 0.05 0.37
N LEU A 107 7.17 -0.22 1.62
CA LEU A 107 8.05 -0.87 2.59
C LEU A 107 8.49 -2.26 2.13
N THR A 108 7.56 -3.07 1.62
CA THR A 108 7.86 -4.40 1.07
C THR A 108 8.76 -4.31 -0.16
N ALA A 109 8.50 -3.39 -1.08
CA ALA A 109 9.35 -3.18 -2.26
C ALA A 109 10.80 -2.87 -1.87
N LEU A 110 11.00 -2.00 -0.87
CA LEU A 110 12.34 -1.67 -0.39
C LEU A 110 13.00 -2.85 0.33
N ASN A 111 12.26 -3.60 1.16
CA ASN A 111 12.78 -4.82 1.80
C ASN A 111 13.23 -5.84 0.75
N MET A 112 12.36 -6.19 -0.21
CA MET A 112 12.71 -7.13 -1.28
C MET A 112 13.94 -6.68 -2.06
N ASN A 113 14.08 -5.39 -2.35
CA ASN A 113 15.26 -4.88 -3.04
C ASN A 113 16.54 -4.95 -2.22
N THR A 114 16.46 -4.77 -0.90
CA THR A 114 17.64 -4.65 -0.03
C THR A 114 18.06 -5.97 0.61
N THR A 115 17.12 -6.88 0.87
CA THR A 115 17.36 -8.17 1.53
C THR A 115 17.02 -9.37 0.65
N GLY A 116 16.25 -9.18 -0.43
CA GLY A 116 15.73 -10.29 -1.23
C GLY A 116 14.49 -10.96 -0.62
N GLU A 117 13.98 -10.48 0.51
CA GLU A 117 12.92 -11.14 1.29
C GLU A 117 11.71 -10.24 1.54
N ILE A 118 10.55 -10.88 1.71
CA ILE A 118 9.35 -10.23 2.25
C ILE A 118 9.39 -10.38 3.77
N ILE A 119 9.61 -9.27 4.48
CA ILE A 119 9.66 -9.26 5.95
C ILE A 119 8.28 -8.90 6.49
N PRO A 120 7.60 -9.81 7.20
CA PRO A 120 6.30 -9.53 7.81
C PRO A 120 6.42 -8.38 8.82
N SER A 121 5.50 -7.43 8.76
CA SER A 121 5.44 -6.30 9.69
C SER A 121 4.01 -5.91 10.01
N VAL A 122 3.82 -5.40 11.22
CA VAL A 122 2.53 -4.93 11.74
C VAL A 122 2.57 -3.42 11.94
N SER A 123 1.40 -2.80 11.86
CA SER A 123 1.22 -1.36 12.05
C SER A 123 1.45 -1.00 13.52
N GLN A 124 2.42 -0.12 13.78
CA GLN A 124 2.72 0.39 15.13
C GLN A 124 2.02 1.73 15.38
N ALA A 125 2.16 2.67 14.44
CA ALA A 125 1.58 4.01 14.55
C ALA A 125 1.21 4.56 13.17
N LEU A 126 0.03 5.17 13.08
CA LEU A 126 -0.47 5.82 11.87
C LEU A 126 -0.93 7.23 12.22
N ASN A 127 -0.27 8.24 11.67
CA ASN A 127 -0.66 9.64 11.82
C ASN A 127 -1.15 10.18 10.48
N ILE A 128 -2.34 10.80 10.44
CA ILE A 128 -3.02 11.21 9.21
C ILE A 128 -3.48 12.66 9.32
N VAL A 129 -3.27 13.41 8.26
CA VAL A 129 -3.84 14.75 8.05
C VAL A 129 -4.81 14.68 6.88
N TYR A 130 -6.04 15.17 7.08
CA TYR A 130 -7.08 15.25 6.06
C TYR A 130 -7.14 16.68 5.54
N HIS A 131 -6.92 16.85 4.23
CA HIS A 131 -6.72 18.16 3.60
C HIS A 131 -7.93 18.60 2.78
N SER A 132 -8.55 17.68 2.03
CA SER A 132 -9.69 18.01 1.18
C SER A 132 -10.58 16.78 0.93
N PRO A 133 -11.86 16.96 0.56
CA PRO A 133 -12.74 15.85 0.27
C PRO A 133 -12.45 15.19 -1.09
N ALA A 134 -12.92 13.95 -1.25
CA ALA A 134 -13.06 13.28 -2.54
C ALA A 134 -14.39 12.54 -2.56
N GLY A 135 -15.19 12.74 -3.61
CA GLY A 135 -16.55 12.22 -3.73
C GLY A 135 -16.63 10.93 -4.54
N LEU A 136 -17.82 10.33 -4.56
CA LEU A 136 -18.13 9.18 -5.40
C LEU A 136 -17.73 9.43 -6.87
N GLY A 137 -17.03 8.47 -7.48
CA GLY A 137 -16.53 8.54 -8.85
C GLY A 137 -15.20 9.28 -9.02
N ASP A 138 -14.67 9.93 -7.97
CA ASP A 138 -13.35 10.55 -8.06
C ASP A 138 -12.23 9.52 -8.24
N LYS A 139 -11.28 9.83 -9.10
CA LYS A 139 -10.06 9.05 -9.29
C LYS A 139 -9.02 9.49 -8.28
N LEU A 140 -8.53 8.53 -7.49
CA LEU A 140 -7.49 8.73 -6.50
C LEU A 140 -6.17 8.12 -6.95
N ARG A 141 -5.08 8.83 -6.67
CA ARG A 141 -3.71 8.39 -6.87
C ARG A 141 -2.97 8.46 -5.54
N LEU A 142 -2.64 7.30 -4.99
CA LEU A 142 -1.92 7.13 -3.74
C LEU A 142 -0.43 7.01 -4.04
N VAL A 143 0.36 7.96 -3.56
CA VAL A 143 1.82 7.96 -3.69
C VAL A 143 2.43 7.55 -2.37
N ASN A 144 3.12 6.42 -2.34
CA ASN A 144 3.68 5.82 -1.13
C ASN A 144 5.19 5.81 -1.21
N THR A 145 5.89 6.51 -0.31
CA THR A 145 7.34 6.64 -0.32
C THR A 145 7.94 6.24 1.03
N THR A 146 8.97 5.39 1.01
CA THR A 146 9.64 4.94 2.23
C THR A 146 10.53 6.03 2.83
N LEU A 147 10.34 6.35 4.11
CA LEU A 147 11.15 7.33 4.84
C LEU A 147 12.39 6.71 5.46
N THR A 148 12.26 5.55 6.12
CA THR A 148 13.40 4.82 6.68
C THR A 148 13.15 3.31 6.70
N LEU A 149 14.21 2.55 6.48
CA LEU A 149 14.27 1.10 6.66
C LEU A 149 15.33 0.85 7.73
N GLY A 150 14.92 0.40 8.92
CA GLY A 150 15.85 0.20 10.03
C GLY A 150 15.43 -0.98 10.87
N ALA A 151 16.40 -1.71 11.45
CA ALA A 151 16.22 -3.04 12.05
C ALA A 151 15.06 -3.23 13.06
N ARG A 152 14.48 -2.15 13.60
CA ARG A 152 13.38 -2.21 14.58
C ARG A 152 12.11 -1.49 14.14
N ALA A 153 12.22 -0.49 13.27
CA ALA A 153 11.10 0.33 12.84
C ALA A 153 11.36 0.85 11.43
N HIS A 154 10.35 0.67 10.58
CA HIS A 154 10.38 1.10 9.20
C HIS A 154 9.19 2.04 9.00
N SER A 155 9.38 3.13 8.26
CA SER A 155 8.29 4.08 8.06
C SER A 155 8.17 4.52 6.62
N ALA A 156 6.94 4.88 6.26
CA ALA A 156 6.58 5.36 4.93
C ALA A 156 5.60 6.52 5.06
N ARG A 157 5.63 7.42 4.07
CA ARG A 157 4.65 8.47 3.87
C ARG A 157 3.73 8.07 2.72
N THR A 158 2.45 8.34 2.87
CA THR A 158 1.46 8.20 1.80
C THR A 158 0.77 9.53 1.57
N GLU A 159 0.55 9.88 0.31
CA GLU A 159 -0.26 11.02 -0.10
C GLU A 159 -1.37 10.52 -1.04
N ILE A 160 -2.62 10.78 -0.67
CA ILE A 160 -3.79 10.48 -1.50
C ILE A 160 -4.13 11.73 -2.29
N TRP A 161 -3.91 11.70 -3.60
CA TRP A 161 -4.24 12.77 -4.52
C TRP A 161 -5.56 12.48 -5.22
N ASN A 162 -6.48 13.44 -5.23
CA ASN A 162 -7.61 13.42 -6.15
C ASN A 162 -7.13 13.96 -7.49
N VAL A 163 -7.03 13.09 -8.49
CA VAL A 163 -6.55 13.49 -9.83
C VAL A 163 -7.67 14.05 -10.71
N THR A 164 -8.94 13.81 -10.36
CA THR A 164 -10.09 14.48 -11.00
C THR A 164 -10.09 15.98 -10.72
N HIS A 165 -9.75 16.36 -9.49
CA HIS A 165 -9.84 17.74 -8.99
C HIS A 165 -8.48 18.35 -8.62
N HIS A 166 -7.38 17.64 -8.91
CA HIS A 166 -6.00 18.09 -8.72
C HIS A 166 -5.68 18.64 -7.32
N ARG A 167 -6.11 17.92 -6.27
CA ARG A 167 -5.90 18.32 -4.87
C ARG A 167 -5.48 17.17 -3.97
N LEU A 168 -4.73 17.50 -2.92
CA LEU A 168 -4.34 16.53 -1.88
C LEU A 168 -5.55 16.25 -0.98
N VAL A 169 -5.97 15.00 -0.87
CA VAL A 169 -7.11 14.53 -0.06
C VAL A 169 -6.67 14.26 1.36
N ALA A 170 -5.64 13.44 1.51
CA ALA A 170 -5.08 13.07 2.80
C ALA A 170 -3.57 12.77 2.66
N SER A 171 -2.83 12.96 3.73
CA SER A 171 -1.45 12.51 3.85
C SER A 171 -1.26 11.77 5.16
N GLY A 172 -0.50 10.68 5.15
CA GLY A 172 -0.22 9.93 6.37
C GLY A 172 1.23 9.49 6.48
N THR A 173 1.71 9.36 7.72
CA THR A 173 2.97 8.68 8.04
C THR A 173 2.64 7.42 8.81
N HIS A 174 3.17 6.30 8.32
CA HIS A 174 2.95 4.97 8.88
C HIS A 174 4.28 4.42 9.40
N ILE A 175 4.30 4.00 10.65
CA ILE A 175 5.41 3.28 11.27
C ILE A 175 4.97 1.82 11.44
N LYS A 176 5.77 0.90 10.89
CA LYS A 176 5.59 -0.54 11.06
C LYS A 176 6.78 -1.14 11.78
N MET A 177 6.53 -2.27 12.44
CA MET A 177 7.54 -3.04 13.16
C MET A 177 7.37 -4.54 12.91
N GLN A 178 8.44 -5.30 13.09
CA GLN A 178 8.34 -6.75 13.08
C GLN A 178 7.70 -7.23 14.40
N PRO A 179 6.69 -8.11 14.35
CA PRO A 179 6.11 -8.67 15.57
C PRO A 179 7.09 -9.62 16.26
N SER A 180 6.96 -9.77 17.58
CA SER A 180 7.67 -10.84 18.31
C SER A 180 7.15 -12.22 17.89
N PRO A 181 7.96 -13.29 18.01
CA PRO A 181 7.47 -14.65 17.84
C PRO A 181 6.25 -14.91 18.74
N PRO A 182 5.28 -15.74 18.29
CA PRO A 182 4.14 -16.11 19.13
C PRO A 182 4.62 -16.78 20.42
N PRO A 183 3.88 -16.63 21.54
CA PRO A 183 4.19 -17.34 22.77
C PRO A 183 4.29 -18.85 22.51
N LYS A 184 5.26 -19.52 23.13
CA LYS A 184 5.31 -20.99 23.10
C LYS A 184 4.06 -21.50 23.83
N HIS A 185 3.23 -22.29 23.15
CA HIS A 185 2.16 -23.01 23.84
C HIS A 185 2.80 -23.91 24.92
N ILE A 186 2.50 -23.64 26.18
CA ILE A 186 2.79 -24.56 27.28
C ILE A 186 1.64 -25.57 27.27
N LEU A 187 1.95 -26.82 26.94
CA LEU A 187 1.02 -27.96 27.04
C LEU A 187 0.72 -28.27 28.50
#